data_AF-A0A661XX13-F1
#
_entry.id   AF-A0A661XX13-F1
#
_cell.length_a   1.000
_cell.length_b   1.000
_cell.length_c   1.000
_cell.angle_alpha   90.00
_cell.angle_beta   90.00
_cell.angle_gamma   90.00
#
_symmetry.space_group_name_H-M   'P 1'
#
loop_
_entity.id
_entity.type
_entity.pdbx_description
1 polymer ?
#
loop_
_entity_poly.entity_id
_entity_poly.type
_entity_poly.pdbx_seq_one_letter_code
_entity_poly.pdbx_strand_id
1 'polypeptide(L)'
;MKTKPLVFFAIIVLIAVVAYTLLAKGISREDVGQLTVSAHASGNTYCTYVIKAARPEPGVDAFYSVDDIVCLECCDTDDNTWPPKIQNNQLCYTYITFTSGDGHVVYDADIKDRTNRVCTTCASARGYYACPD
;
A
#
# COMPACT_ATOMS: atom_id res chain seq x y z
N MET A 1 50.80 -11.56 -5.18
CA MET A 1 49.60 -11.74 -4.34
C MET A 1 48.51 -12.40 -5.17
N LYS A 2 48.28 -13.71 -5.02
CA LYS A 2 47.13 -14.41 -5.63
C LYS A 2 45.92 -14.16 -4.74
N THR A 3 45.17 -13.09 -4.98
CA THR A 3 43.83 -12.95 -4.40
C THR A 3 43.00 -14.13 -4.87
N LYS A 4 42.67 -15.03 -3.94
CA LYS A 4 42.00 -16.29 -4.24
C LYS A 4 40.65 -15.96 -4.90
N PRO A 5 40.34 -16.52 -6.09
CA PRO A 5 39.11 -16.20 -6.83
C PRO A 5 37.83 -16.41 -6.01
N LEU A 6 37.93 -17.27 -4.97
CA LEU A 6 36.89 -17.53 -3.99
C LEU A 6 36.48 -16.29 -3.15
N VAL A 7 37.41 -15.38 -2.85
CA VAL A 7 37.13 -14.15 -2.09
C VAL A 7 36.37 -13.15 -2.96
N PHE A 8 36.73 -13.04 -4.24
CA PHE A 8 36.03 -12.19 -5.19
C PHE A 8 34.58 -12.66 -5.41
N PHE A 9 34.37 -13.98 -5.54
CA PHE A 9 33.03 -14.56 -5.65
C PHE A 9 32.18 -14.30 -4.40
N ALA A 10 32.75 -14.45 -3.20
CA ALA A 10 32.03 -14.18 -1.96
C ALA A 10 31.57 -12.72 -1.85
N ILE A 11 32.40 -11.76 -2.27
CA ILE A 11 32.04 -10.33 -2.27
C ILE A 11 30.91 -10.05 -3.27
N ILE A 12 30.96 -10.63 -4.48
CA ILE A 12 29.90 -10.45 -5.48
C ILE A 12 28.57 -11.01 -4.98
N VAL A 13 28.58 -12.19 -4.37
CA VAL A 13 27.37 -12.80 -3.78
C VAL A 13 26.83 -11.93 -2.64
N LEU A 14 27.71 -11.39 -1.78
CA LEU A 14 27.28 -10.50 -0.70
C LEU A 14 26.63 -9.22 -1.24
N ILE A 15 27.22 -8.60 -2.27
CA ILE A 15 26.66 -7.42 -2.94
C ILE A 15 25.30 -7.76 -3.58
N ALA A 16 25.18 -8.92 -4.24
CA ALA A 16 23.94 -9.37 -4.83
C ALA A 16 22.85 -9.61 -3.78
N VAL A 17 23.18 -10.19 -2.62
CA VAL A 17 22.24 -10.41 -1.51
C VAL A 17 21.83 -9.08 -0.88
N VAL A 18 22.77 -8.13 -0.68
CA VAL A 18 22.45 -6.79 -0.18
C VAL A 18 21.59 -6.02 -1.17
N ALA A 19 21.92 -6.05 -2.47
CA ALA A 19 21.11 -5.41 -3.51
C ALA A 19 19.71 -6.04 -3.60
N TYR A 20 19.62 -7.38 -3.55
CA TYR A 20 18.35 -8.09 -3.57
C TYR A 20 17.50 -7.76 -2.33
N THR A 21 18.08 -7.73 -1.14
CA THR A 21 17.35 -7.38 0.10
C THR A 21 16.95 -5.90 0.15
N LEU A 22 17.72 -5.00 -0.46
CA LEU A 22 17.34 -3.59 -0.63
C LEU A 22 16.24 -3.39 -1.68
N LEU A 23 16.26 -4.15 -2.77
CA LEU A 23 15.25 -4.09 -3.84
C LEU A 23 13.95 -4.84 -3.48
N ALA A 24 14.05 -5.93 -2.72
CA ALA A 24 12.91 -6.73 -2.27
C ALA A 24 12.15 -6.07 -1.10
N LYS A 25 12.72 -5.02 -0.48
CA LYS A 25 11.99 -4.15 0.45
C LYS A 25 10.97 -3.28 -0.29
N GLY A 26 9.88 -3.91 -0.73
CA GLY A 26 8.56 -3.37 -0.43
C GLY A 26 7.83 -2.61 -1.53
N ILE A 27 7.85 -3.09 -2.78
CA ILE A 27 6.77 -2.78 -3.73
C ILE A 27 5.72 -3.87 -3.56
N SER A 28 4.81 -3.69 -2.60
CA SER A 28 3.60 -4.51 -2.54
C SER A 28 2.51 -3.79 -3.32
N ARG A 29 1.96 -4.46 -4.32
CA ARG A 29 0.88 -3.99 -5.18
C ARG A 29 -0.31 -4.90 -4.96
N GLU A 30 -1.40 -4.34 -4.47
CA GLU A 30 -2.62 -5.09 -4.18
C GLU A 30 -3.76 -4.55 -5.04
N ASP A 31 -4.53 -5.45 -5.64
CA ASP A 31 -5.86 -5.11 -6.13
C ASP A 31 -6.83 -5.32 -4.97
N VAL A 32 -7.28 -4.21 -4.37
CA VAL A 32 -8.15 -4.25 -3.18
C VAL A 32 -9.64 -4.31 -3.58
N GLY A 33 -9.93 -4.46 -4.88
CA GLY A 33 -11.28 -4.65 -5.39
C GLY A 33 -12.18 -3.43 -5.21
N GLN A 34 -13.46 -3.69 -4.98
CA GLN A 34 -14.46 -2.64 -4.79
C GLN A 34 -14.48 -2.20 -3.33
N LEU A 35 -14.12 -0.95 -3.09
CA LEU A 35 -14.09 -0.40 -1.74
C LEU A 35 -15.44 0.17 -1.33
N THR A 36 -15.87 -0.18 -0.12
CA THR A 36 -17.07 0.35 0.51
C THR A 36 -16.77 1.70 1.17
N VAL A 37 -17.57 2.72 0.84
CA VAL A 37 -17.43 4.05 1.45
C VAL A 37 -17.75 3.98 2.94
N SER A 38 -16.85 4.51 3.77
CA SER A 38 -17.01 4.60 5.22
C SER A 38 -17.16 6.05 5.66
N ALA A 39 -17.83 6.27 6.79
CA ALA A 39 -17.83 7.58 7.44
C ALA A 39 -16.49 7.81 8.15
N HIS A 40 -15.95 9.02 8.05
CA HIS A 40 -14.73 9.36 8.80
C HIS A 40 -14.99 9.26 10.32
N ALA A 41 -14.22 8.42 11.01
CA ALA A 41 -14.27 8.29 12.46
C ALA A 41 -12.95 8.81 13.06
N SER A 42 -13.05 9.79 13.97
CA SER A 42 -11.89 10.49 14.57
C SER A 42 -10.99 9.62 15.46
N GLY A 43 -11.33 8.34 15.65
CA GLY A 43 -10.54 7.36 16.38
C GLY A 43 -9.91 6.27 15.51
N ASN A 44 -10.22 6.22 14.22
CA ASN A 44 -9.73 5.19 13.31
C ASN A 44 -8.37 5.58 12.72
N THR A 45 -7.54 4.58 12.47
CA THR A 45 -6.30 4.74 11.70
C THR A 45 -6.51 4.29 10.26
N TYR A 46 -5.85 4.99 9.34
CA TYR A 46 -6.01 4.83 7.90
C TYR A 46 -4.67 4.72 7.20
N CYS A 47 -4.67 3.98 6.10
CA CYS A 47 -3.68 4.07 5.05
C CYS A 47 -4.06 5.21 4.10
N THR A 48 -3.17 6.18 3.95
CA THR A 48 -3.42 7.37 3.13
C THR A 48 -2.81 7.18 1.75
N TYR A 49 -3.64 7.17 0.71
CA TYR A 49 -3.22 6.99 -0.67
C TYR A 49 -3.44 8.24 -1.50
N VAL A 50 -2.61 8.42 -2.53
CA VAL A 50 -2.68 9.50 -3.52
C VAL A 50 -3.03 8.90 -4.87
N ILE A 51 -4.12 9.35 -5.48
CA ILE A 51 -4.55 8.87 -6.79
C ILE A 51 -3.51 9.21 -7.85
N LYS A 52 -3.12 8.21 -8.64
CA LYS A 52 -2.15 8.36 -9.74
C LYS A 52 -2.76 8.12 -11.10
N ALA A 53 -3.82 7.34 -11.19
CA ALA A 53 -4.58 7.18 -12.41
C ALA A 53 -6.06 6.93 -12.10
N ALA A 54 -6.92 7.40 -12.99
CA ALA A 54 -8.33 7.05 -13.06
C ALA A 54 -8.62 6.50 -14.45
N ARG A 55 -9.26 5.34 -14.53
CA ARG A 55 -9.68 4.67 -15.77
C ARG A 55 -11.19 4.48 -15.75
N PRO A 56 -11.96 5.50 -16.18
CA PRO A 56 -13.40 5.37 -16.30
C PRO A 56 -13.80 4.60 -17.56
N GLU A 57 -14.92 3.89 -17.49
CA GLU A 57 -15.58 3.34 -18.68
C GLU A 57 -16.05 4.45 -19.65
N PRO A 58 -16.20 4.14 -20.95
CA PRO A 58 -16.64 5.15 -21.93
C PRO A 58 -17.99 5.78 -21.55
N GLY A 59 -18.00 7.11 -21.43
CA GLY A 59 -19.21 7.88 -21.07
C GLY A 59 -19.45 8.02 -19.57
N VAL A 60 -18.52 7.58 -18.72
CA VAL A 60 -18.54 7.76 -17.26
C VAL A 60 -17.48 8.79 -16.87
N ASP A 61 -17.84 9.70 -15.96
CA ASP A 61 -16.89 10.68 -15.41
C ASP A 61 -16.19 10.10 -14.17
N ALA A 62 -14.87 10.33 -14.06
CA ALA A 62 -14.12 9.93 -12.87
C ALA A 62 -14.49 10.82 -11.66
N PHE A 63 -14.81 10.17 -10.55
CA PHE A 63 -15.11 10.86 -9.29
C PHE A 63 -13.86 11.49 -8.65
N TYR A 64 -12.73 10.79 -8.73
CA TYR A 64 -11.42 11.29 -8.29
C TYR A 64 -10.57 11.76 -9.45
N SER A 65 -9.79 12.81 -9.18
CA SER A 65 -8.75 13.36 -10.02
C SER A 65 -7.37 12.85 -9.57
N VAL A 66 -6.39 12.93 -10.46
CA VAL A 66 -5.00 12.65 -10.10
C VAL A 66 -4.57 13.61 -8.98
N ASP A 67 -3.79 13.07 -8.04
CA ASP A 67 -3.31 13.70 -6.80
C ASP A 67 -4.36 13.95 -5.71
N ASP A 68 -5.61 13.51 -5.90
CA ASP A 68 -6.54 13.40 -4.78
C ASP A 68 -6.05 12.44 -3.71
N ILE A 69 -6.42 12.72 -2.47
CA ILE A 69 -6.13 11.87 -1.33
C ILE A 69 -7.36 11.03 -0.99
N VAL A 70 -7.18 9.73 -0.85
CA VAL A 70 -8.19 8.80 -0.33
C VAL A 70 -7.63 8.05 0.86
N CYS A 71 -8.50 7.67 1.78
CA CYS A 71 -8.10 7.01 3.00
C CYS A 71 -8.83 5.69 3.17
N LEU A 72 -8.04 4.63 3.28
CA LEU A 72 -8.51 3.28 3.50
C LEU A 72 -8.32 2.93 4.98
N GLU A 73 -9.38 2.54 5.67
CA GLU A 73 -9.30 2.08 7.05
C GLU A 73 -8.30 0.94 7.14
N CYS A 74 -7.49 1.00 8.19
CA CYS A 74 -6.53 -0.04 8.42
C CYS A 74 -7.24 -1.32 8.82
N CYS A 75 -6.97 -2.37 8.06
CA CYS A 75 -7.44 -3.71 8.36
C CYS A 75 -6.79 -4.17 9.67
N ASP A 76 -7.57 -4.20 10.73
CA ASP A 76 -7.23 -4.95 11.93
C ASP A 76 -7.38 -6.43 11.56
N THR A 77 -6.28 -7.06 11.16
CA THR A 77 -6.24 -8.51 11.15
C THR A 77 -6.29 -8.98 12.59
N ASP A 78 -7.50 -9.19 13.08
CA ASP A 78 -7.79 -9.89 14.33
C ASP A 78 -7.49 -11.39 14.14
N ASP A 79 -6.30 -11.71 13.63
CA ASP A 79 -5.75 -13.06 13.69
C ASP A 79 -5.26 -13.25 15.13
N ASN A 80 -6.20 -13.60 16.01
CA ASN A 80 -6.01 -14.21 17.32
C ASN A 80 -5.28 -15.57 17.22
N THR A 81 -4.23 -15.67 16.41
CA THR A 81 -3.34 -16.83 16.35
C THR A 81 -2.21 -16.62 17.34
N TRP A 82 -2.28 -17.37 18.44
CA TRP A 82 -1.18 -17.55 19.38
C TRP A 82 0.00 -18.27 18.70
N PRO A 83 1.27 -17.87 18.94
CA PRO A 83 1.72 -16.75 19.76
C PRO A 83 1.43 -15.40 19.10
N PRO A 84 1.21 -14.31 19.88
CA PRO A 84 1.05 -12.97 19.32
C PRO A 84 2.25 -12.68 18.44
N LYS A 85 2.05 -12.74 17.12
CA LYS A 85 3.03 -12.25 16.16
C LYS A 85 3.24 -10.81 16.59
N ILE A 86 4.46 -10.50 17.05
CA ILE A 86 4.92 -9.14 17.33
C ILE A 86 4.28 -8.26 16.28
N GLN A 87 3.42 -7.32 16.69
CA GLN A 87 2.61 -6.47 15.83
C GLN A 87 3.39 -6.23 14.54
N ASN A 88 3.03 -6.94 13.47
CA ASN A 88 3.38 -6.44 12.16
C ASN A 88 2.59 -5.15 12.14
N ASN A 89 3.27 -4.03 12.42
CA ASN A 89 2.76 -2.68 12.24
C ASN A 89 1.79 -2.73 11.07
N GLN A 90 0.54 -2.32 11.24
CA GLN A 90 -0.48 -2.38 10.19
C GLN A 90 0.10 -1.72 8.93
N LEU A 91 0.67 -2.54 8.05
CA LEU A 91 1.59 -2.09 7.01
C LEU A 91 0.74 -1.87 5.78
N CYS A 92 0.56 -0.61 5.43
CA CYS A 92 -0.14 -0.24 4.22
C CYS A 92 0.57 -0.78 2.99
N TYR A 93 -0.22 -1.19 2.00
CA TYR A 93 0.28 -1.52 0.68
C TYR A 93 0.94 -0.29 0.06
N THR A 94 1.99 -0.50 -0.74
CA THR A 94 2.69 0.62 -1.38
C THR A 94 1.88 1.17 -2.56
N TYR A 95 1.15 0.27 -3.23
CA TYR A 95 0.32 0.56 -4.37
C TYR A 95 -0.99 -0.21 -4.22
N ILE A 96 -2.12 0.47 -4.44
CA ILE A 96 -3.43 -0.18 -4.51
C ILE A 96 -4.10 0.15 -5.84
N THR A 97 -4.84 -0.82 -6.35
CA THR A 97 -5.84 -0.62 -7.38
C THR A 97 -7.21 -0.84 -6.74
N PHE A 98 -8.18 0.03 -6.98
CA PHE A 98 -9.53 -0.14 -6.45
C PHE A 98 -10.60 0.41 -7.38
N THR A 99 -11.83 -0.05 -7.21
CA THR A 99 -13.02 0.61 -7.74
C THR A 99 -13.81 1.25 -6.62
N SER A 100 -14.41 2.41 -6.88
CA SER A 100 -15.25 3.11 -5.91
C SER A 100 -16.70 3.19 -6.38
N GLY A 101 -17.65 3.07 -5.46
CA GLY A 101 -19.06 3.32 -5.76
C GLY A 101 -19.67 2.23 -6.64
N ASP A 102 -20.08 2.61 -7.85
CA ASP A 102 -20.82 1.79 -8.82
C ASP A 102 -19.97 0.79 -9.61
N GLY A 103 -18.64 0.84 -9.46
CA GLY A 103 -17.72 -0.12 -10.07
C GLY A 103 -17.25 0.24 -11.49
N HIS A 104 -17.69 1.37 -12.03
CA HIS A 104 -17.41 1.77 -13.42
C HIS A 104 -16.06 2.50 -13.62
N VAL A 105 -15.35 2.83 -12.54
CA VAL A 105 -14.07 3.52 -12.60
C VAL A 105 -13.03 2.80 -11.74
N VAL A 106 -11.92 2.43 -12.37
CA VAL A 106 -10.76 1.84 -11.69
C VAL A 106 -9.73 2.92 -11.39
N TYR A 107 -9.28 3.00 -10.15
CA TYR A 107 -8.26 3.93 -9.68
C TYR A 107 -6.99 3.20 -9.29
N ASP A 108 -5.84 3.74 -9.70
CA ASP A 108 -4.55 3.36 -9.14
C ASP A 108 -4.13 4.44 -8.14
N ALA A 109 -3.64 4.02 -6.98
CA ALA A 109 -3.20 4.93 -5.95
C ALA A 109 -1.92 4.45 -5.25
N ASP A 110 -1.06 5.41 -4.92
CA ASP A 110 0.20 5.17 -4.24
C ASP A 110 0.08 5.57 -2.78
N ILE A 111 0.75 4.84 -1.89
CA ILE A 111 0.84 5.26 -0.48
C ILE A 111 1.50 6.64 -0.42
N LYS A 112 0.90 7.55 0.34
CA LYS A 112 1.38 8.93 0.51
C LYS A 112 2.74 8.94 1.21
N ASP A 113 2.90 8.15 2.27
CA ASP A 113 4.16 7.96 2.98
C ASP A 113 4.77 6.60 2.63
N ARG A 114 5.71 6.60 1.68
CA ARG A 114 6.44 5.39 1.26
C ARG A 114 7.51 4.97 2.27
N THR A 115 7.93 5.87 3.16
CA THR A 115 8.99 5.61 4.14
C THR A 115 8.42 4.95 5.39
N ASN A 116 7.26 5.40 5.83
CA ASN A 116 6.56 4.89 7.00
C ASN A 116 5.16 4.46 6.57
N ARG A 117 5.06 3.25 5.99
CA ARG A 117 3.82 2.65 5.50
C ARG A 117 2.90 2.19 6.63
N VAL A 118 2.72 3.01 7.65
CA VAL A 118 1.96 2.67 8.85
C VAL A 118 0.64 3.41 8.85
N CYS A 119 -0.33 2.74 9.44
CA CYS A 119 -1.64 3.30 9.75
C CYS A 119 -1.53 4.54 10.62
N THR A 120 -2.15 5.62 10.16
CA THR A 120 -2.09 6.92 10.84
C THR A 120 -3.41 7.67 10.68
N THR A 121 -3.55 8.81 11.34
CA THR A 121 -4.72 9.67 11.18
C THR A 121 -4.79 10.22 9.76
N CYS A 122 -5.96 10.13 9.13
CA CYS A 122 -6.18 10.73 7.83
C CYS A 122 -6.93 12.05 7.94
N ALA A 123 -6.24 13.15 7.63
CA ALA A 123 -6.83 14.48 7.50
C ALA A 123 -6.92 14.87 6.01
N SER A 124 -8.08 15.44 5.62
CA SER A 124 -8.30 16.05 4.29
C SER A 124 -8.30 15.07 3.11
N ALA A 125 -8.97 13.92 3.25
CA ALA A 125 -9.25 13.04 2.12
C ALA A 125 -10.53 13.44 1.39
N ARG A 126 -10.56 13.19 0.07
CA ARG A 126 -11.74 13.30 -0.78
C ARG A 126 -12.70 12.10 -0.61
N GLY A 127 -12.21 11.00 -0.06
CA GLY A 127 -13.01 9.80 0.24
C GLY A 127 -12.40 8.96 1.36
N TYR A 128 -13.28 8.31 2.11
CA TYR A 128 -12.95 7.38 3.20
C TYR A 128 -13.55 6.01 2.87
N TYR A 129 -12.78 4.96 3.08
CA TYR A 129 -13.13 3.59 2.72
C TYR A 129 -12.93 2.66 3.89
N ALA A 130 -13.84 1.72 4.09
CA ALA A 130 -13.66 0.63 5.03
C ALA A 130 -12.56 -0.32 4.53
N CYS A 131 -11.93 -1.05 5.45
CA CYS A 131 -11.09 -2.19 5.08
C CYS A 131 -11.92 -3.17 4.23
N PRO A 132 -11.40 -3.65 3.09
CA PRO A 132 -12.07 -4.70 2.31
C PRO A 132 -12.10 -6.01 3.11
N ASP A 133 -13.25 -6.68 3.11
CA ASP A 133 -13.44 -8.01 3.73
C ASP A 133 -12.62 -9.12 3.03
#